data_AF-A0A530JUW5-F1
#
_entry.id   AF-A0A530JUW5-F1
#
_cell.length_a   1.000
_cell.length_b   1.000
_cell.length_c   1.000
_cell.angle_alpha   90.00
_cell.angle_beta   90.00
_cell.angle_gamma   90.00
#
_symmetry.space_group_name_H-M   'P 1'
#
loop_
_entity.id
_entity.type
_entity.pdbx_description
1 polymer ?
#
loop_
_entity_poly.entity_id
_entity_poly.type
_entity_poly.pdbx_seq_one_letter_code
_entity_poly.pdbx_strand_id
1 'polypeptide(L)'
;LYYLSIVNQNEPGEGMVFADMGELQHALETKAVTLHAKIKGRFRSVDAEGNVVSKIYDTTPGRMIIGELLPKNVNVPYETANQEMTK
;
A
#
# COMPACT_ATOMS: atom_id res chain seq x y z
N LEU A 1 9.63 9.01 5.44
CA LEU A 1 8.93 8.17 4.44
C LEU A 1 9.81 7.03 3.94
N TYR A 2 11.09 7.28 3.67
CA TYR A 2 12.08 6.27 3.25
C TYR A 2 11.91 4.88 3.88
N TYR A 3 12.04 4.73 5.20
CA TYR A 3 11.95 3.43 5.87
C TYR A 3 10.68 2.64 5.52
N LEU A 4 9.50 3.28 5.59
CA LEU A 4 8.22 2.66 5.27
C LEU A 4 8.10 2.25 3.79
N SER A 5 8.87 2.87 2.90
CA SER A 5 8.79 2.62 1.46
C SER A 5 9.76 1.56 0.93
N ILE A 6 10.63 1.02 1.80
CA ILE A 6 11.60 -0.03 1.46
C ILE A 6 10.87 -1.33 1.10
N VAL A 7 11.47 -2.10 0.19
CA VAL A 7 11.06 -3.45 -0.16
C VAL A 7 12.19 -4.42 0.17
N ASN A 8 11.89 -5.46 0.94
CA ASN A 8 12.80 -6.56 1.23
C ASN A 8 12.32 -7.86 0.57
N GLN A 9 13.22 -8.84 0.47
CA GLN A 9 12.91 -10.19 -0.01
C GLN A 9 12.89 -11.17 1.16
N ASN A 10 12.09 -12.22 1.03
CA ASN A 10 11.93 -13.30 2.02
C ASN A 10 11.41 -12.79 3.38
N GLU A 11 10.56 -11.77 3.35
CA GLU A 11 9.91 -11.27 4.55
C GLU A 11 8.66 -12.09 4.88
N PRO A 12 8.28 -12.21 6.16
CA PRO A 12 6.98 -12.75 6.55
C PRO A 12 5.83 -12.07 5.80
N GLY A 13 4.92 -12.89 5.27
CA GLY A 13 3.75 -12.44 4.51
C GLY A 13 4.03 -12.04 3.05
N GLU A 14 5.23 -12.33 2.52
CA GLU A 14 5.50 -12.16 1.09
C GLU A 14 4.50 -12.94 0.22
N GLY A 15 3.95 -12.27 -0.79
CA GLY A 15 2.95 -12.81 -1.72
C GLY A 15 1.50 -12.74 -1.20
N MET A 16 1.26 -12.29 0.04
CA MET A 16 -0.10 -12.12 0.55
C MET A 16 -0.87 -11.03 -0.21
N VAL A 17 -2.20 -11.17 -0.20
CA VAL A 17 -3.12 -10.25 -0.86
C VAL A 17 -4.06 -9.69 0.20
N PHE A 18 -4.20 -8.36 0.26
CA PHE A 18 -5.02 -7.67 1.25
C PHE A 18 -6.13 -6.87 0.58
N ALA A 19 -7.36 -7.04 1.07
CA ALA A 19 -8.55 -6.41 0.50
C ALA A 19 -8.77 -4.97 0.98
N ASP A 20 -8.34 -4.66 2.20
CA ASP A 20 -8.43 -3.35 2.84
C ASP A 20 -7.35 -3.12 3.92
N MET A 21 -7.32 -1.89 4.46
CA MET A 21 -6.34 -1.49 5.47
C MET A 21 -6.57 -2.12 6.84
N GLY A 22 -7.80 -2.51 7.19
CA GLY A 22 -8.09 -3.14 8.47
C GLY A 22 -7.46 -4.53 8.57
N GLU A 23 -7.61 -5.33 7.50
CA GLU A 23 -6.96 -6.64 7.37
C GLU A 23 -5.43 -6.51 7.42
N LEU A 24 -4.88 -5.53 6.70
CA LEU A 24 -3.45 -5.26 6.67
C LEU A 24 -2.89 -4.85 8.04
N GLN A 25 -3.57 -3.94 8.74
CA GLN A 25 -3.16 -3.49 10.08
C GLN A 25 -3.20 -4.65 11.07
N HIS A 26 -4.24 -5.48 11.04
CA HIS A 26 -4.31 -6.66 11.89
C HIS A 26 -3.16 -7.65 11.62
N ALA A 27 -2.81 -7.88 10.35
CA ALA A 27 -1.68 -8.72 9.97
C ALA A 27 -0.32 -8.15 10.44
N LEU A 28 -0.16 -6.83 10.43
CA LEU A 28 1.04 -6.16 10.98
C LEU A 28 1.12 -6.31 12.51
N GLU A 29 0.01 -6.09 13.22
CA GLU A 29 -0.07 -6.22 14.68
C GLU A 29 0.22 -7.65 15.15
N THR A 30 -0.29 -8.63 14.42
CA THR A 30 -0.06 -10.06 14.68
C THR A 30 1.29 -10.55 14.15
N LYS A 31 2.07 -9.69 13.48
CA LYS A 31 3.36 -10.01 12.85
C LYS A 31 3.28 -11.09 11.77
N ALA A 32 2.09 -11.29 11.19
CA ALA A 32 1.89 -12.18 10.05
C ALA A 32 2.53 -11.61 8.76
N VAL A 33 2.66 -10.29 8.69
CA VAL A 33 3.35 -9.56 7.61
C VAL A 33 4.26 -8.48 8.20
N THR A 34 5.34 -8.11 7.49
CA THR A 34 6.21 -6.98 7.88
C THR A 34 6.03 -5.79 6.95
N LEU A 35 6.47 -4.60 7.40
CA LEU A 35 6.32 -3.35 6.65
C LEU A 35 6.93 -3.37 5.24
N HIS A 36 7.97 -4.18 5.02
CA HIS A 36 8.74 -4.21 3.78
C HIS A 36 8.44 -5.44 2.91
N ALA A 37 7.53 -6.31 3.34
CA ALA A 37 7.16 -7.51 2.60
C ALA A 37 6.47 -7.15 1.28
N LYS A 38 6.79 -7.88 0.20
CA LYS A 38 6.09 -7.73 -1.08
C LYS A 38 4.69 -8.34 -0.98
N ILE A 39 3.67 -7.54 -1.19
CA ILE A 39 2.26 -7.94 -1.12
C ILE A 39 1.48 -7.41 -2.33
N LYS A 40 0.24 -7.88 -2.49
CA LYS A 40 -0.75 -7.22 -3.34
C LYS A 40 -1.77 -6.50 -2.46
N GLY A 41 -1.91 -5.18 -2.64
CA GLY A 41 -2.86 -4.36 -1.88
C GLY A 41 -3.89 -3.70 -2.78
N ARG A 42 -5.15 -3.63 -2.33
CA ARG A 42 -6.18 -2.84 -3.02
C ARG A 42 -6.17 -1.39 -2.55
N PHE A 43 -5.99 -0.46 -3.48
CA PHE A 43 -6.17 0.97 -3.23
C PHE A 43 -7.46 1.48 -3.87
N ARG A 44 -8.16 2.39 -3.19
CA ARG A 44 -9.40 3.03 -3.66
C ARG A 44 -9.20 4.54 -3.78
N SER A 45 -9.56 5.10 -4.92
CA SER A 45 -9.52 6.54 -5.19
C SER A 45 -10.78 6.98 -5.92
N VAL A 46 -10.77 8.20 -6.47
CA VAL A 46 -11.81 8.73 -7.34
C VAL A 46 -11.23 9.05 -8.71
N ASP A 47 -12.02 8.86 -9.76
CA ASP A 47 -11.68 9.31 -11.11
C ASP A 47 -12.05 10.78 -11.35
N ALA A 48 -11.91 11.25 -12.59
CA ALA A 48 -12.22 12.63 -12.98
C ALA A 48 -13.73 12.97 -12.90
N GLU A 49 -14.60 11.96 -12.94
CA GLU A 49 -16.06 12.09 -12.85
C GLU A 49 -16.55 11.99 -11.40
N GLY A 50 -15.63 11.72 -10.45
CA GLY A 50 -15.94 11.55 -9.03
C GLY A 50 -16.41 10.13 -8.67
N ASN A 51 -16.36 9.18 -9.61
CA ASN A 51 -16.71 7.80 -9.32
C ASN A 51 -15.59 7.12 -8.51
N VAL A 52 -15.99 6.28 -7.57
CA VAL A 52 -15.02 5.49 -6.78
C VAL A 52 -14.44 4.39 -7.66
N VAL A 53 -13.12 4.42 -7.80
CA VAL A 53 -12.36 3.40 -8.54
C VAL A 53 -11.42 2.66 -7.60
N SER A 54 -11.13 1.40 -7.92
CA SER A 54 -10.20 0.59 -7.14
C SER A 54 -9.29 -0.23 -8.04
N LYS A 55 -8.04 -0.40 -7.63
CA LYS A 55 -7.04 -1.18 -8.34
C LYS A 55 -6.16 -1.95 -7.35
N ILE A 56 -5.71 -3.13 -7.77
CA ILE A 56 -4.76 -3.94 -7.01
C ILE A 56 -3.36 -3.60 -7.49
N TYR A 57 -2.45 -3.42 -6.53
CA TYR A 57 -1.07 -3.03 -6.76
C TYR A 57 -0.11 -4.03 -6.13
N ASP A 58 0.96 -4.37 -6.84
CA ASP A 58 2.15 -4.95 -6.24
C ASP A 58 2.88 -3.86 -5.44
N THR A 59 3.01 -4.05 -4.12
CA THR A 59 3.43 -3.01 -3.17
C THR A 59 3.95 -3.61 -1.86
N THR A 60 4.12 -2.80 -0.81
CA THR A 60 4.43 -3.22 0.56
C THR A 60 3.42 -2.65 1.56
N PRO A 61 3.28 -3.24 2.77
CA PRO A 61 2.40 -2.68 3.78
C PRO A 61 2.77 -1.24 4.16
N GLY A 62 4.07 -0.91 4.24
CA GLY A 62 4.50 0.45 4.52
C GLY A 62 4.10 1.46 3.44
N ARG A 63 4.16 1.08 2.15
CA ARG A 63 3.67 1.92 1.04
C ARG A 63 2.15 2.05 1.03
N MET A 64 1.41 1.02 1.45
CA MET A 64 -0.04 1.09 1.63
C MET A 64 -0.44 2.10 2.71
N ILE A 65 0.28 2.12 3.84
CA ILE A 65 0.08 3.11 4.92
C ILE A 65 0.32 4.54 4.42
N ILE A 66 1.37 4.77 3.62
CA ILE A 66 1.60 6.09 3.01
C ILE A 66 0.48 6.44 2.05
N GLY A 67 0.06 5.49 1.20
CA GLY A 67 -1.00 5.68 0.22
C GLY A 67 -2.35 6.04 0.84
N GLU A 68 -2.68 5.48 2.00
CA GLU A 68 -3.91 5.80 2.74
C GLU A 68 -4.00 7.29 3.11
N LEU A 69 -2.86 7.95 3.30
CA LEU A 69 -2.79 9.39 3.62
C LEU A 69 -2.85 10.29 2.38
N LEU A 70 -2.81 9.73 1.17
CA LEU A 70 -2.94 10.52 -0.05
C LEU A 70 -4.38 11.06 -0.20
N PRO A 71 -4.54 12.29 -0.72
CA PRO A 71 -5.84 12.77 -1.15
C PRO A 71 -6.46 11.83 -2.18
N LYS A 72 -7.74 11.48 -2.01
CA LYS A 72 -8.49 10.76 -3.04
C LYS A 72 -8.77 11.71 -4.20
N ASN A 73 -7.88 11.71 -5.17
CA ASN A 73 -7.93 12.61 -6.33
C ASN A 73 -7.29 11.93 -7.54
N VAL A 74 -7.87 12.13 -8.72
CA VAL A 74 -7.34 11.61 -9.99
C VAL A 74 -5.91 12.09 -10.28
N ASN A 75 -5.54 13.30 -9.82
CA ASN A 75 -4.22 13.88 -10.01
C ASN A 75 -3.17 13.38 -9.00
N VAL A 76 -3.61 12.63 -7.97
CA VAL A 76 -2.71 12.04 -6.97
C VAL A 76 -2.86 10.52 -7.03
N PRO A 77 -2.25 9.86 -8.03
CA PRO A 77 -2.32 8.41 -8.16
C PRO A 77 -1.52 7.72 -7.06
N TYR A 78 -1.90 6.48 -6.73
CA TYR A 78 -1.23 5.65 -5.72
C TYR A 78 0.24 5.41 -6.06
N GLU A 79 0.56 5.33 -7.35
CA GLU A 79 1.91 5.22 -7.90
C GLU A 79 2.87 6.27 -7.30
N THR A 80 2.37 7.44 -6.89
CA THR A 80 3.16 8.47 -6.17
C THR A 80 3.76 7.94 -4.86
N ALA A 81 3.02 7.11 -4.12
CA ALA A 81 3.48 6.46 -2.88
C ALA A 81 4.06 5.06 -3.12
N ASN A 82 3.82 4.44 -4.28
CA ASN A 82 4.32 3.10 -4.59
C ASN A 82 5.75 3.10 -5.18
N GLN A 83 6.65 3.80 -4.53
CA GLN A 83 8.06 3.88 -4.88
C GLN A 83 8.89 4.06 -3.62
N GLU A 84 10.20 3.83 -3.72
CA GLU A 84 11.10 4.15 -2.63
C GLU A 84 11.20 5.67 -2.48
N MET A 85 10.86 6.19 -1.29
CA MET A 85 10.73 7.63 -1.03
C MET A 85 12.03 8.19 -0.46
N THR A 86 12.86 8.73 -1.35
CA THR A 86 14.11 9.42 -1.01
C THR A 86 13.88 10.92 -0.77
N LYS A 87 14.93 11.65 -0.37
CA LYS A 87 14.91 13.11 -0.20
C LYS A 87 14.84 13.82 -1.54
#